data_AF-A0A2N2M6X2-F1
#
_entry.id   AF-A0A2N2M6X2-F1
#
_cell.length_a   1.000
_cell.length_b   1.000
_cell.length_c   1.000
_cell.angle_alpha   90.00
_cell.angle_beta   90.00
_cell.angle_gamma   90.00
#
_symmetry.space_group_name_H-M   'P 1'
#
loop_
_entity.id
_entity.type
_entity.pdbx_description
1 polymer ?
#
loop_
_entity_poly.entity_id
_entity_poly.type
_entity_poly.pdbx_seq_one_letter_code
_entity_poly.pdbx_strand_id
1 'polypeptide(L)'
;MNSRLISIIRKEFIQIIRDKRALAIILIIPIMQLFLLGYSATNDVRNIPLAVYDQCRCAESRSLLDAYRAADYFHLAYTVSSE
;
A
#
# COMPACT_ATOMS: atom_id res chain seq x y z
N MET A 1 26.13 -37.81 -7.07
CA MET A 1 25.53 -36.66 -6.34
C MET A 1 25.91 -36.78 -4.87
N ASN A 2 26.66 -35.83 -4.32
CA ASN A 2 27.40 -35.98 -3.06
C ASN A 2 26.49 -36.25 -1.86
N SER A 3 26.46 -37.51 -1.36
CA SER A 3 25.61 -37.97 -0.26
C SER A 3 25.76 -37.16 1.04
N ARG A 4 26.96 -36.60 1.26
CA ARG A 4 27.25 -35.68 2.38
C ARG A 4 26.38 -34.43 2.35
N LEU A 5 26.19 -33.83 1.17
CA LEU A 5 25.49 -32.56 1.02
C LEU A 5 23.99 -32.74 1.29
N ILE A 6 23.41 -33.84 0.79
CA ILE A 6 22.02 -34.23 1.08
C ILE A 6 21.80 -34.51 2.58
N SER A 7 22.77 -35.15 3.24
CA SER A 7 22.69 -35.43 4.68
C SER A 7 22.67 -34.15 5.52
N ILE A 8 23.49 -33.15 5.15
CA ILE A 8 23.52 -31.84 5.80
C ILE A 8 22.20 -31.10 5.58
N ILE A 9 21.71 -31.02 4.34
CA ILE A 9 20.43 -30.37 4.03
C ILE A 9 19.29 -30.99 4.85
N ARG A 10 19.22 -32.32 4.90
CA ARG A 10 18.19 -33.02 5.68
C ARG A 10 18.27 -32.69 7.16
N LYS A 11 19.47 -32.61 7.73
CA LYS A 11 19.67 -32.23 9.14
C LYS A 11 19.15 -30.82 9.43
N GLU A 12 19.51 -29.85 8.60
CA GLU A 12 19.09 -28.45 8.77
C GLU A 12 17.57 -28.28 8.62
N PHE A 13 16.95 -28.96 7.66
CA PHE A 13 15.49 -28.94 7.51
C PHE A 13 14.77 -29.47 8.74
N ILE A 14 15.23 -30.60 9.30
CA ILE A 14 14.65 -31.15 10.53
C ILE A 14 14.86 -30.18 11.71
N GLN A 15 16.02 -29.52 11.77
CA GLN A 15 16.32 -28.55 12.81
C GLN A 15 15.41 -27.32 12.73
N ILE A 16 15.22 -26.76 11.54
CA ILE A 16 14.32 -25.61 11.31
C ILE A 16 12.87 -25.97 11.66
N ILE A 17 12.39 -27.15 11.25
CA ILE A 17 11.02 -27.60 11.54
C ILE A 17 10.80 -27.80 13.05
N ARG A 18 11.83 -28.29 13.77
CA ARG A 18 11.75 -28.52 15.21
C ARG A 18 11.88 -27.22 16.02
N ASP A 19 12.59 -26.23 15.50
CA ASP A 19 12.69 -24.92 16.13
C ASP A 19 11.43 -24.09 15.86
N LYS A 20 10.47 -24.20 16.79
CA LYS A 20 9.21 -23.46 16.75
C LYS A 20 9.40 -21.94 16.66
N ARG A 21 10.48 -21.38 17.21
CA ARG A 21 10.74 -19.93 17.15
C ARG A 21 11.20 -19.54 15.75
N ALA A 22 12.13 -20.29 15.17
CA ALA A 22 12.58 -20.07 13.79
C ALA A 22 11.40 -20.19 12.81
N LEU A 23 10.58 -21.23 12.96
CA LEU A 23 9.38 -21.43 12.14
C LEU A 23 8.38 -20.28 12.29
N ALA A 24 8.15 -19.80 13.52
CA ALA A 24 7.28 -18.65 13.78
C ALA A 24 7.81 -17.39 13.10
N ILE A 25 9.11 -17.10 13.18
CA ILE A 25 9.73 -15.92 12.54
C ILE A 25 9.59 -16.00 11.01
N ILE A 26 9.91 -17.16 10.42
CA ILE A 26 9.83 -17.39 8.97
C ILE A 26 8.41 -17.21 8.44
N LEU A 27 7.39 -17.47 9.26
CA LEU A 27 5.99 -17.38 8.84
C LEU A 27 5.35 -16.03 9.19
N ILE A 28 5.56 -15.52 10.40
CA ILE A 28 4.92 -14.31 10.92
C ILE A 28 5.46 -13.05 10.23
N ILE A 29 6.77 -12.93 10.04
CA ILE A 29 7.37 -11.75 9.40
C ILE A 29 6.78 -11.51 8.01
N PRO A 30 6.79 -12.47 7.07
CA PRO A 30 6.24 -12.23 5.74
C PRO A 30 4.72 -12.03 5.76
N ILE A 31 3.98 -12.69 6.64
CA ILE A 31 2.54 -12.43 6.80
C ILE A 31 2.30 -10.99 7.24
N MET A 32 3.01 -10.51 8.27
CA MET A 32 2.92 -9.12 8.71
C MET A 32 3.31 -8.16 7.60
N GLN A 33 4.36 -8.47 6.82
CA GLN A 33 4.73 -7.68 5.64
C GLN A 33 3.62 -7.64 4.59
N LEU A 34 2.96 -8.75 4.28
CA LEU A 34 1.82 -8.78 3.36
C LEU A 34 0.67 -7.92 3.87
N PHE A 35 0.38 -7.95 5.17
CA PHE A 35 -0.64 -7.08 5.75
C PHE A 35 -0.24 -5.60 5.70
N LEU A 36 1.00 -5.26 6.07
CA LEU A 36 1.49 -3.89 6.04
C LEU A 36 1.50 -3.33 4.61
N LEU A 37 2.04 -4.09 3.66
CA LEU A 37 2.11 -3.70 2.25
C LEU A 37 0.73 -3.71 1.60
N GLY A 38 -0.11 -4.71 1.87
CA GLY A 38 -1.49 -4.76 1.37
C GLY A 38 -2.35 -3.63 1.89
N TYR A 39 -2.25 -3.33 3.19
CA TYR A 39 -2.94 -2.20 3.81
C TYR A 39 -2.38 -0.87 3.30
N SER A 40 -1.05 -0.71 3.21
CA SER A 40 -0.44 0.51 2.67
C SER A 40 -0.74 0.71 1.19
N ALA A 41 -0.85 -0.35 0.40
CA ALA A 41 -1.23 -0.28 -1.01
C ALA A 41 -2.72 0.03 -1.19
N THR A 42 -3.58 -0.38 -0.24
CA THR A 42 -5.01 -0.06 -0.26
C THR A 42 -5.32 1.30 0.37
N ASN A 43 -4.37 1.90 1.09
CA ASN A 43 -4.36 3.35 1.31
C ASN A 43 -4.00 4.07 0.01
N ASP A 44 -4.72 3.73 -1.08
CA ASP A 44 -4.92 4.63 -2.21
C ASP A 44 -5.25 5.99 -1.61
N VAL A 45 -4.55 7.03 -2.05
CA VAL A 45 -4.73 8.40 -1.59
C VAL A 45 -6.06 8.93 -2.14
N ARG A 46 -7.18 8.31 -1.75
CA ARG A 46 -8.56 8.68 -2.04
C ARG A 46 -9.04 9.54 -0.87
N ASN A 47 -9.82 10.57 -1.17
CA ASN A 47 -10.24 11.62 -0.23
C ASN A 47 -9.14 12.61 0.16
N ILE A 48 -8.25 12.98 -0.75
CA ILE A 48 -7.42 14.18 -0.53
C ILE A 48 -8.36 15.39 -0.52
N PRO A 49 -8.47 16.16 0.58
CA PRO A 49 -9.30 17.35 0.61
C PRO A 49 -8.71 18.40 -0.33
N LEU A 50 -9.45 18.73 -1.38
CA LEU A 50 -9.07 19.74 -2.37
C LEU A 50 -9.80 21.05 -2.04
N ALA A 51 -9.03 22.12 -1.84
CA ALA A 51 -9.53 23.48 -1.79
C ALA A 51 -9.35 24.14 -3.16
N VAL A 52 -10.40 24.77 -3.68
CA VAL A 52 -10.38 25.40 -5.00
C VAL A 52 -10.66 26.88 -4.89
N TYR A 53 -9.79 27.67 -5.51
CA TYR A 53 -9.94 29.11 -5.67
C TYR A 53 -10.27 29.44 -7.12
N ASP A 54 -11.56 29.49 -7.46
CA ASP A 54 -12.03 29.78 -8.82
C ASP A 54 -12.53 31.24 -8.93
N GLN A 55 -11.62 32.14 -9.33
CA GLN A 55 -11.96 33.54 -9.59
C GLN A 55 -12.62 33.75 -10.96
N CYS A 56 -12.25 32.93 -11.96
CA CYS A 56 -12.64 33.17 -13.36
C CYS A 56 -14.05 32.66 -13.66
N ARG A 57 -14.52 31.60 -12.96
CA ARG A 57 -15.86 30.99 -13.11
C ARG A 57 -16.22 30.67 -14.58
N CYS A 58 -15.22 30.45 -15.42
CA CYS A 58 -15.37 30.16 -16.83
C CYS A 58 -15.76 28.69 -17.08
N ALA A 59 -16.06 28.34 -18.33
CA ALA A 59 -16.42 26.96 -18.69
C ALA A 59 -15.22 26.02 -18.56
N GLU A 60 -14.02 26.52 -18.82
CA GLU A 60 -12.74 25.82 -18.75
C GLU A 60 -12.35 25.49 -17.30
N SER A 61 -12.61 26.40 -16.36
CA SER A 61 -12.42 26.15 -14.92
C SER A 61 -13.34 25.03 -14.43
N ARG A 62 -14.60 25.03 -14.89
CA ARG A 62 -15.58 23.97 -14.57
C ARG A 62 -15.20 22.62 -15.17
N SER A 63 -14.76 22.57 -16.42
CA SER A 63 -14.33 21.31 -17.03
C SER A 63 -13.11 20.71 -16.34
N LEU A 64 -12.18 21.56 -15.88
CA LEU A 64 -11.05 21.13 -15.07
C LEU A 64 -11.50 20.55 -13.72
N LEU A 65 -12.41 21.23 -13.02
CA LEU A 65 -12.97 20.74 -11.76
C LEU A 65 -13.71 19.42 -11.90
N ASP A 66 -14.45 19.24 -12.99
CA ASP A 66 -15.15 18.00 -13.27
C ASP A 66 -14.18 16.85 -13.59
N ALA A 67 -13.05 17.13 -14.26
CA ALA A 67 -11.98 16.15 -14.45
C ALA A 67 -11.34 15.72 -13.12
N TYR A 68 -11.11 16.67 -12.19
CA TYR A 68 -10.59 16.35 -10.84
C TYR A 68 -11.58 15.55 -9.99
N ARG A 69 -12.90 15.82 -10.10
CA ARG A 69 -13.95 15.03 -9.45
C ARG A 69 -14.03 13.61 -10.02
N ALA A 70 -13.89 13.46 -11.33
CA ALA A 70 -13.94 12.16 -12.02
C ALA A 70 -12.75 11.25 -11.68
N ALA A 71 -11.62 11.83 -11.23
CA ALA A 71 -10.41 11.09 -10.90
C ALA A 71 -10.52 10.28 -9.59
N ASP A 72 -11.55 10.48 -8.75
CA ASP A 72 -11.81 9.75 -7.49
C ASP A 72 -10.69 9.80 -6.42
N TYR A 73 -9.61 10.55 -6.68
CA TYR A 73 -8.52 10.82 -5.74
C TYR A 73 -8.82 12.04 -4.85
N PHE A 74 -9.48 13.05 -5.40
CA PHE A 74 -9.69 14.35 -4.75
C PHE A 74 -11.16 14.55 -4.39
N HIS A 75 -11.40 14.95 -3.14
CA HIS A 75 -12.72 15.37 -2.71
C HIS A 75 -12.73 16.89 -2.59
N LEU A 76 -13.57 17.57 -3.39
CA LEU A 76 -13.72 19.02 -3.31
C LEU A 76 -14.33 19.39 -1.95
N ALA A 77 -13.49 19.81 -1.01
CA ALA A 77 -13.89 20.05 0.37
C ALA A 77 -14.24 21.52 0.62
N TYR A 78 -13.52 22.44 -0.03
CA TYR A 78 -13.70 23.87 0.18
C TYR A 78 -13.56 24.65 -1.12
N THR A 79 -14.45 25.64 -1.30
CA THR A 79 -14.28 26.67 -2.32
C THR A 79 -13.86 27.95 -1.62
N VAL A 80 -12.65 28.40 -1.89
CA VAL A 80 -12.09 29.64 -1.38
C VAL A 80 -12.66 30.78 -2.22
N SER A 81 -13.10 31.86 -1.57
CA SER A 81 -13.72 33.02 -2.24
C SER A 81 -12.90 34.30 -2.11
N SER A 82 -11.92 34.34 -1.21
CA SER A 82 -10.94 35.40 -1.04
C SER A 82 -9.63 34.82 -0.48
N GLU A 83 -8.51 35.55 -0.64
CA GLU A 83 -7.33 35.33 0.23
C GLU A 83 -7.69 35.50 1.72
#